data_AF-A0A7C3FL58-F1
#
_entry.id   AF-A0A7C3FL58-F1
#
_cell.length_a   1.000
_cell.length_b   1.000
_cell.length_c   1.000
_cell.angle_alpha   90.00
_cell.angle_beta   90.00
_cell.angle_gamma   90.00
#
_symmetry.space_group_name_H-M   'P 1'
#
loop_
_entity.id
_entity.type
_entity.pdbx_description
1 polymer ?
#
loop_
_entity_poly.entity_id
_entity_poly.type
_entity_poly.pdbx_seq_one_letter_code
_entity_poly.pdbx_strand_id
1 'polypeptide(L)'
;MINLESRVRAMRAFLWFFRGSTLLYVAIGWLIYRLLGGHGGLVNLPRSTYLLVLVVMALAGAATVGVLTFFLPARLTNPERLAQLPGMNRRSAVVAQLQRAFMIAVSGANLVAMLGLVLFLLNGQMPHLIAFTLAALIVLGMTTPEQERWEETVRAVRARRSDWVDVW
;
A
#
# COMPACT_ATOMS: atom_id res chain seq x y z
N MET A 1 -18.82 7.51 -20.03
CA MET A 1 -17.41 7.75 -20.40
C MET A 1 -16.53 7.61 -19.16
N ILE A 2 -15.59 6.66 -19.15
CA ILE A 2 -14.59 6.58 -18.07
C ILE A 2 -13.37 7.38 -18.53
N ASN A 3 -13.23 8.62 -18.05
CA ASN A 3 -12.02 9.39 -18.28
C ASN A 3 -10.88 8.79 -17.44
N LEU A 4 -9.84 8.25 -18.07
CA LEU A 4 -8.68 7.67 -17.38
C LEU A 4 -8.01 8.72 -16.49
N GLU A 5 -7.96 9.96 -16.98
CA GLU A 5 -7.40 11.10 -16.25
C GLU A 5 -8.16 11.35 -14.94
N SER A 6 -9.49 11.27 -14.94
CA SER A 6 -10.27 11.48 -13.72
C SER A 6 -10.05 10.36 -12.70
N ARG A 7 -9.87 9.11 -13.15
CA ARG A 7 -9.52 7.99 -12.27
C ARG A 7 -8.13 8.13 -11.67
N VAL A 8 -7.13 8.43 -12.50
CA VAL A 8 -5.75 8.64 -12.01
C VAL A 8 -5.71 9.80 -11.02
N ARG A 9 -6.41 10.91 -11.31
CA ARG A 9 -6.50 12.06 -10.40
C ARG A 9 -7.16 11.69 -9.07
N ALA A 10 -8.27 10.95 -9.10
CA ALA A 10 -8.93 10.46 -7.88
C ALA A 10 -8.02 9.55 -7.07
N MET A 11 -7.25 8.67 -7.73
CA MET A 11 -6.32 7.77 -7.07
C MET A 11 -5.09 8.48 -6.50
N ARG A 12 -4.59 9.53 -7.14
CA ARG A 12 -3.55 10.40 -6.55
C ARG A 12 -4.07 11.13 -5.31
N ALA A 13 -5.30 11.66 -5.36
CA ALA A 13 -5.92 12.28 -4.19
C ALA A 13 -6.07 11.27 -3.04
N PHE A 14 -6.49 10.04 -3.36
CA PHE A 14 -6.54 8.93 -2.41
C PHE A 14 -5.16 8.59 -1.85
N LEU A 15 -4.11 8.55 -2.67
CA LEU A 15 -2.74 8.33 -2.22
C LEU A 15 -2.30 9.40 -1.22
N TRP A 16 -2.59 10.66 -1.51
CA TRP A 16 -2.27 11.79 -0.62
C TRP A 16 -3.00 11.68 0.71
N PHE A 17 -4.27 11.29 0.69
CA PHE A 17 -5.02 11.00 1.92
C PHE A 17 -4.34 9.91 2.75
N PHE A 18 -3.91 8.81 2.13
CA PHE A 18 -3.24 7.71 2.83
C PHE A 18 -1.83 8.05 3.33
N ARG A 19 -1.07 8.87 2.59
CA ARG A 19 0.20 9.42 3.08
C ARG A 19 -0.04 10.31 4.30
N GLY A 20 -1.07 11.16 4.25
CA GLY A 20 -1.50 11.99 5.37
C GLY A 20 -1.90 11.16 6.59
N SER A 21 -2.72 10.12 6.41
CA SER A 21 -3.14 9.24 7.51
C SER A 21 -1.96 8.46 8.11
N THR A 22 -1.02 8.03 7.28
CA THR A 22 0.21 7.35 7.74
C THR A 22 1.06 8.28 8.62
N LEU A 23 1.22 9.54 8.22
CA LEU A 23 1.91 10.55 9.04
C LEU A 23 1.13 10.89 10.32
N LEU A 24 -0.20 10.86 10.26
CA LEU A 24 -1.05 11.10 11.41
C LEU A 24 -0.80 10.07 12.52
N TYR A 25 -0.48 8.81 12.21
CA TYR A 25 -0.11 7.83 13.24
C TYR A 25 1.14 8.23 14.03
N VAL A 26 2.13 8.82 13.37
CA VAL A 26 3.33 9.34 14.05
C VAL A 26 2.96 10.53 14.93
N ALA A 27 2.14 11.46 14.44
CA ALA A 27 1.67 12.60 15.23
C ALA A 27 0.89 12.15 16.47
N ILE A 28 -0.02 11.19 16.31
CA ILE A 28 -0.80 10.58 17.40
C ILE A 28 0.15 9.88 18.40
N GLY A 29 1.05 9.04 17.90
CA GLY A 29 2.02 8.36 18.76
C GLY A 29 2.87 9.36 19.55
N TRP A 30 3.36 10.40 18.90
CA TRP A 30 4.14 11.46 19.55
C TRP A 30 3.35 12.20 20.62
N LEU A 31 2.09 12.53 20.35
CA LEU A 31 1.20 13.13 21.34
C LEU A 31 1.01 12.21 22.55
N ILE A 32 0.73 10.93 22.32
CA ILE A 32 0.57 9.92 23.39
C ILE A 32 1.84 9.82 24.24
N TYR A 33 3.01 9.72 23.60
CA TYR A 33 4.29 9.64 24.30
C TYR A 33 4.57 10.86 25.17
N ARG A 34 4.23 12.05 24.67
CA ARG A 34 4.36 13.29 25.43
C ARG A 34 3.40 13.34 26.62
N LEU A 35 2.15 12.89 26.43
CA LEU A 35 1.14 12.85 27.49
C LEU A 35 1.48 11.83 28.59
N LEU A 36 2.14 10.72 28.24
CA LEU A 36 2.60 9.70 29.19
C LEU A 36 3.95 10.02 29.84
N GLY A 37 4.48 11.24 29.66
CA GLY A 37 5.75 11.65 30.27
C GLY A 37 6.98 10.89 29.75
N GLY A 38 6.89 10.32 28.54
CA GLY A 38 7.97 9.54 27.93
C GLY A 38 8.22 8.16 28.54
N HIS A 39 7.33 7.70 29.43
CA HIS A 39 7.46 6.43 30.14
C HIS A 39 6.42 5.42 29.66
N GLY A 40 6.90 4.31 29.08
CA GLY A 40 6.13 3.09 28.85
C GLY A 40 5.07 3.14 27.74
N GLY A 41 4.74 1.97 27.23
CA GLY A 41 3.54 1.78 26.42
C GLY A 41 2.30 1.75 27.30
N LEU A 42 1.13 1.63 26.68
CA LEU A 42 -0.13 1.46 27.40
C LEU A 42 -0.21 0.10 28.11
N VAL A 43 0.48 -0.93 27.60
CA VAL A 43 0.39 -2.30 28.11
C VAL A 43 1.62 -2.69 28.96
N ASN A 44 2.82 -2.29 28.54
CA ASN A 44 4.10 -2.61 29.19
C ASN A 44 4.32 -4.11 29.38
N LEU A 45 4.49 -4.81 28.25
CA LEU A 45 4.75 -6.25 28.24
C LEU A 45 6.15 -6.59 28.80
N PRO A 46 6.32 -7.78 29.41
CA PRO A 46 7.65 -8.31 29.74
C PRO A 46 8.54 -8.35 28.50
N ARG A 47 9.84 -8.08 28.69
CA ARG A 47 10.80 -7.93 27.57
C ARG A 47 10.81 -9.12 26.61
N SER A 48 10.75 -10.35 27.12
CA SER A 48 10.71 -11.58 26.31
C SER A 48 9.46 -11.65 25.44
N THR A 49 8.28 -11.39 26.02
CA THR A 49 7.00 -11.34 25.29
C THR A 49 7.01 -10.24 24.23
N TYR A 50 7.52 -9.05 24.57
CA TYR A 50 7.61 -7.95 23.62
C TYR A 50 8.50 -8.27 22.43
N LEU A 51 9.67 -8.86 22.66
CA LEU A 51 10.59 -9.25 21.57
C LEU A 51 9.96 -10.28 20.64
N LEU A 52 9.21 -11.25 21.17
CA LEU A 52 8.51 -12.23 20.35
C LEU A 52 7.44 -11.55 19.47
N VAL A 53 6.64 -10.65 20.04
CA VAL A 53 5.64 -9.88 19.29
C VAL A 53 6.31 -8.99 18.24
N LEU A 54 7.40 -8.32 18.59
CA LEU A 54 8.17 -7.50 17.67
C LEU A 54 8.66 -8.30 16.46
N VAL A 55 9.24 -9.49 16.69
CA VAL A 55 9.72 -10.37 15.61
C VAL A 55 8.56 -10.80 14.71
N VAL A 56 7.45 -11.25 15.28
CA VAL A 56 6.28 -11.67 14.50
C VAL A 56 5.73 -10.51 13.66
N MET A 57 5.61 -9.33 14.24
CA MET A 57 5.11 -8.13 13.54
C MET A 57 6.11 -7.63 12.48
N ALA A 58 7.41 -7.72 12.75
CA ALA A 58 8.46 -7.38 11.78
C ALA A 58 8.44 -8.34 10.59
N LEU A 59 8.29 -9.64 10.82
CA LEU A 59 8.14 -10.64 9.77
C LEU A 59 6.86 -10.41 8.95
N ALA A 60 5.74 -10.15 9.60
CA ALA A 60 4.47 -9.85 8.93
C ALA A 60 4.55 -8.55 8.10
N GLY A 61 5.18 -7.51 8.64
CA GLY A 61 5.45 -6.26 7.94
C GLY A 61 6.36 -6.45 6.74
N ALA A 62 7.49 -7.14 6.91
CA ALA A 62 8.43 -7.45 5.83
C ALA A 62 7.79 -8.31 4.73
N ALA A 63 7.02 -9.33 5.09
CA ALA A 63 6.27 -10.15 4.15
C ALA A 63 5.26 -9.31 3.36
N THR A 64 4.54 -8.42 4.04
CA THR A 64 3.59 -7.49 3.40
C THR A 64 4.30 -6.58 2.40
N VAL A 65 5.39 -5.92 2.83
CA VAL A 65 6.20 -5.06 1.95
C VAL A 65 6.70 -5.86 0.75
N GLY A 66 7.26 -7.06 0.96
CA GLY A 66 7.76 -7.91 -0.11
C GLY A 66 6.68 -8.35 -1.10
N VAL A 67 5.47 -8.66 -0.62
CA VAL A 67 4.32 -8.93 -1.49
C VAL A 67 3.97 -7.70 -2.32
N LEU A 68 3.92 -6.52 -1.71
CA LEU A 68 3.54 -5.28 -2.38
C LEU A 68 4.58 -4.79 -3.40
N THR A 69 5.87 -5.00 -3.15
CA THR A 69 6.95 -4.53 -4.02
C THR A 69 7.30 -5.53 -5.12
N PHE A 70 7.29 -6.83 -4.84
CA PHE A 70 7.77 -7.84 -5.79
C PHE A 70 6.66 -8.66 -6.42
N PHE A 71 5.69 -9.13 -5.63
CA PHE A 71 4.69 -10.08 -6.12
C PHE A 71 3.48 -9.41 -6.76
N LEU A 72 3.00 -8.32 -6.17
CA LEU A 72 1.77 -7.65 -6.59
C LEU A 72 1.91 -6.97 -7.96
N PRO A 73 2.98 -6.19 -8.25
CA PRO A 73 3.16 -5.60 -9.57
C PRO A 73 3.33 -6.68 -10.65
N ALA A 74 4.17 -7.69 -10.38
CA ALA A 74 4.42 -8.78 -11.32
C ALA A 74 3.17 -9.60 -11.67
N ARG A 75 2.15 -9.66 -10.80
CA ARG A 75 0.90 -10.39 -11.06
C ARG A 75 -0.21 -9.51 -11.62
N LEU A 76 -0.36 -8.29 -11.12
CA LEU A 76 -1.55 -7.48 -11.38
C LEU A 76 -1.32 -6.36 -12.39
N THR A 77 -0.07 -6.00 -12.70
CA THR A 77 0.24 -4.95 -13.68
C THR A 77 1.01 -5.48 -14.90
N ASN A 78 1.40 -6.76 -14.91
CA ASN A 78 2.08 -7.35 -16.06
C ASN A 78 1.10 -7.52 -17.24
N PRO A 79 1.34 -6.88 -18.40
CA PRO A 79 0.43 -6.94 -19.55
C PRO A 79 0.25 -8.35 -20.12
N GLU A 80 1.24 -9.23 -19.99
CA GLU A 80 1.15 -10.63 -20.45
C GLU A 80 0.12 -11.42 -19.66
N ARG A 81 0.19 -11.32 -18.33
CA ARG A 81 -0.76 -11.99 -17.44
C ARG A 81 -2.14 -11.37 -17.54
N LEU A 82 -2.22 -10.04 -17.64
CA LEU A 82 -3.50 -9.35 -17.82
C LEU A 82 -4.19 -9.78 -19.12
N ALA A 83 -3.46 -9.93 -20.23
CA ALA A 83 -4.04 -10.38 -21.50
C ALA A 83 -4.62 -11.80 -21.41
N GLN A 84 -4.01 -12.69 -20.61
CA GLN A 84 -4.47 -14.07 -20.38
C GLN A 84 -5.71 -14.17 -19.49
N LEU A 85 -6.04 -13.14 -18.71
CA LEU A 85 -7.21 -13.19 -17.82
C LEU A 85 -8.52 -13.09 -18.63
N PRO A 86 -9.53 -13.90 -18.32
CA PRO A 86 -10.85 -13.80 -18.95
C PRO A 86 -11.50 -12.45 -18.64
N GLY A 87 -12.16 -11.86 -19.64
CA GLY A 87 -12.85 -10.56 -19.51
C GLY A 87 -11.96 -9.31 -19.68
N MET A 88 -10.67 -9.47 -19.99
CA MET A 88 -9.74 -8.35 -20.25
C MET A 88 -9.73 -7.87 -21.72
N ASN A 89 -10.83 -8.06 -22.46
CA ASN A 89 -11.00 -7.56 -23.84
C ASN A 89 -11.40 -6.08 -23.93
N ARG A 90 -11.61 -5.40 -22.80
CA ARG A 90 -12.07 -4.02 -22.76
C ARG A 90 -11.12 -3.15 -21.95
N ARG A 91 -10.92 -1.91 -22.39
CA ARG A 91 -10.15 -0.90 -21.66
C ARG A 91 -10.62 -0.74 -20.21
N SER A 92 -11.92 -0.69 -19.99
CA SER A 92 -12.51 -0.51 -18.65
C SER A 92 -12.16 -1.65 -17.68
N ALA A 93 -12.06 -2.89 -18.16
CA ALA A 93 -11.69 -4.05 -17.35
C ALA A 93 -10.22 -3.98 -16.90
N VAL A 94 -9.32 -3.67 -17.84
CA VAL A 94 -7.88 -3.51 -17.54
C VAL A 94 -7.66 -2.36 -16.54
N VAL A 95 -8.29 -1.21 -16.77
CA VAL A 95 -8.20 -0.05 -15.86
C VAL A 95 -8.77 -0.37 -14.48
N ALA A 96 -9.89 -1.10 -14.40
CA ALA A 96 -10.45 -1.52 -13.12
C ALA A 96 -9.51 -2.47 -12.35
N GLN A 97 -8.79 -3.34 -13.05
CA GLN A 97 -7.82 -4.23 -12.44
C GLN A 97 -6.58 -3.48 -11.92
N LEU A 98 -6.05 -2.53 -12.70
CA LEU A 98 -4.97 -1.64 -12.25
C LEU A 98 -5.40 -0.83 -11.02
N GLN A 99 -6.65 -0.35 -11.00
CA GLN A 99 -7.21 0.33 -9.84
C GLN A 99 -7.28 -0.57 -8.61
N ARG A 100 -7.74 -1.83 -8.75
CA ARG A 100 -7.74 -2.81 -7.65
C ARG A 100 -6.33 -3.07 -7.13
N ALA A 101 -5.37 -3.27 -8.02
CA ALA A 101 -3.98 -3.51 -7.65
C ALA A 101 -3.42 -2.35 -6.81
N PHE A 102 -3.66 -1.12 -7.24
CA PHE A 102 -3.29 0.07 -6.49
C PHE A 102 -3.97 0.15 -5.12
N MET A 103 -5.28 -0.09 -5.04
CA MET A 103 -6.01 -0.06 -3.77
C MET A 103 -5.47 -1.10 -2.78
N ILE A 104 -5.12 -2.29 -3.25
CA ILE A 104 -4.48 -3.33 -2.43
C ILE A 104 -3.11 -2.82 -1.93
N ALA A 105 -2.33 -2.20 -2.79
CA ALA A 105 -1.01 -1.69 -2.44
C ALA A 105 -1.07 -0.57 -1.38
N VAL A 106 -1.99 0.38 -1.55
CA VAL A 106 -2.20 1.47 -0.60
C VAL A 106 -2.71 0.95 0.75
N SER A 107 -3.71 0.07 0.75
CA SER A 107 -4.24 -0.54 1.97
C SER A 107 -3.20 -1.39 2.70
N GLY A 108 -2.41 -2.17 1.95
CA GLY A 108 -1.34 -2.99 2.54
C GLY A 108 -0.22 -2.14 3.14
N ALA A 109 0.17 -1.03 2.50
CA ALA A 109 1.13 -0.10 3.08
C ALA A 109 0.60 0.54 4.38
N ASN A 110 -0.68 0.91 4.41
CA ASN A 110 -1.31 1.43 5.64
C ASN A 110 -1.33 0.39 6.77
N LEU A 111 -1.56 -0.89 6.43
CA LEU A 111 -1.49 -1.98 7.41
C LEU A 111 -0.10 -2.05 8.05
N VAL A 112 0.98 -1.93 7.27
CA VAL A 112 2.36 -1.89 7.79
C VAL A 112 2.54 -0.74 8.80
N ALA A 113 2.04 0.46 8.49
CA ALA A 113 2.09 1.58 9.42
C ALA A 113 1.29 1.31 10.72
N MET A 114 0.12 0.67 10.61
CA MET A 114 -0.68 0.27 11.78
C MET A 114 0.04 -0.73 12.67
N LEU A 115 0.82 -1.68 12.11
CA LEU A 115 1.66 -2.58 12.91
C LEU A 115 2.67 -1.80 13.77
N GLY A 116 3.28 -0.75 13.21
CA GLY A 116 4.15 0.16 13.93
C GLY A 116 3.45 0.88 15.09
N LEU A 117 2.22 1.35 14.85
CA LEU A 117 1.40 1.97 15.88
C LEU A 117 1.06 0.99 17.01
N VAL A 118 0.67 -0.25 16.67
CA VAL A 118 0.39 -1.29 17.68
C VAL A 118 1.64 -1.57 18.52
N LEU A 119 2.81 -1.75 17.90
CA LEU A 119 4.07 -1.99 18.62
C LEU A 119 4.44 -0.83 19.56
N PHE A 120 4.14 0.40 19.15
CA PHE A 120 4.30 1.58 19.99
C PHE A 120 3.30 1.58 21.15
N LEU A 121 2.02 1.31 20.92
CA LEU A 121 1.02 1.26 21.99
C LEU A 121 1.33 0.17 23.02
N LEU A 122 1.93 -0.95 22.61
CA LEU A 122 2.29 -2.03 23.53
C LEU A 122 3.41 -1.64 24.52
N ASN A 123 4.46 -0.96 24.06
CA ASN A 123 5.67 -0.79 24.88
C ASN A 123 6.34 0.60 24.78
N GLY A 124 5.69 1.57 24.13
CA GLY A 124 6.11 2.98 24.07
C GLY A 124 7.32 3.25 23.18
N GLN A 125 7.76 2.27 22.38
CA GLN A 125 9.00 2.40 21.61
C GLN A 125 8.78 3.16 20.30
N MET A 126 9.08 4.47 20.34
CA MET A 126 9.06 5.37 19.18
C MET A 126 9.81 4.87 17.95
N PRO A 127 11.03 4.28 18.09
CA PRO A 127 11.77 3.82 16.92
C PRO A 127 10.99 2.83 16.06
N HIS A 128 10.15 1.98 16.67
CA HIS A 128 9.35 1.01 15.94
C HIS A 128 8.21 1.67 15.15
N LEU A 129 7.49 2.62 15.76
CA LEU A 129 6.48 3.40 15.04
C LEU A 129 7.10 4.11 13.82
N ILE A 130 8.24 4.77 14.01
CA ILE A 130 8.93 5.49 12.94
C ILE A 130 9.38 4.52 11.85
N ALA A 131 10.02 3.40 12.19
CA ALA A 131 10.53 2.44 11.21
C ALA A 131 9.41 1.88 10.31
N PHE A 132 8.28 1.44 10.90
CA PHE A 132 7.15 0.92 10.14
C PHE A 132 6.42 2.01 9.34
N THR A 133 6.34 3.22 9.86
CA THR A 133 5.77 4.37 9.12
C THR A 133 6.63 4.69 7.89
N LEU A 134 7.96 4.73 8.05
CA LEU A 134 8.89 4.97 6.93
C LEU A 134 8.78 3.87 5.88
N ALA A 135 8.72 2.60 6.30
CA ALA A 135 8.51 1.49 5.38
C ALA A 135 7.21 1.64 4.58
N ALA A 136 6.11 1.99 5.25
CA ALA A 136 4.82 2.26 4.59
C ALA A 136 4.89 3.43 3.61
N LEU A 137 5.53 4.54 3.99
CA LEU A 137 5.69 5.71 3.13
C LEU A 137 6.54 5.42 1.89
N ILE A 138 7.58 4.60 2.02
CA ILE A 138 8.39 4.15 0.87
C ILE A 138 7.50 3.37 -0.11
N VAL A 139 6.70 2.42 0.38
CA VAL A 139 5.78 1.64 -0.48
C VAL A 139 4.73 2.56 -1.13
N LEU A 140 4.15 3.50 -0.38
CA LEU A 140 3.22 4.51 -0.93
C LEU A 140 3.91 5.47 -1.94
N GLY A 141 5.21 5.68 -1.81
CA GLY A 141 6.04 6.42 -2.77
C GLY A 141 6.16 5.67 -4.09
N MET A 142 6.54 4.40 -4.01
CA MET A 142 6.76 3.51 -5.15
C MET A 142 5.47 3.16 -5.92
N THR A 143 4.31 3.24 -5.26
CA THR A 143 3.01 2.84 -5.84
C THR A 143 2.23 3.98 -6.49
N THR A 144 2.89 5.11 -6.76
CA THR A 144 2.25 6.30 -7.34
C THR A 144 1.65 5.98 -8.73
N PRO A 145 0.35 6.27 -8.97
CA PRO A 145 -0.28 5.97 -10.26
C PRO A 145 0.10 7.04 -11.28
N GLU A 146 0.85 6.61 -12.29
CA GLU A 146 1.23 7.42 -13.46
C GLU A 146 0.32 7.08 -14.63
N GLN A 147 -0.26 8.11 -15.25
CA GLN A 147 -1.18 7.93 -16.37
C GLN A 147 -0.48 7.25 -17.56
N GLU A 148 0.73 7.68 -17.88
CA GLU A 148 1.53 7.13 -18.97
C GLU A 148 1.76 5.62 -18.81
N ARG A 149 2.21 5.17 -17.63
CA ARG A 149 2.38 3.74 -17.33
C ARG A 149 1.09 2.93 -17.48
N TRP A 150 -0.04 3.51 -17.07
CA TRP A 150 -1.33 2.84 -17.19
C TRP A 150 -1.77 2.73 -18.65
N GLU A 151 -1.58 3.78 -19.43
CA GLU A 151 -1.86 3.79 -20.86
C GLU A 151 -0.95 2.85 -21.63
N GLU A 152 0.33 2.79 -21.29
CA GLU A 152 1.29 1.80 -21.81
C GLU A 152 0.83 0.37 -21.52
N THR A 153 0.40 0.09 -20.29
CA THR A 153 -0.10 -1.23 -19.90
C THR A 153 -1.36 -1.59 -20.69
N VAL A 154 -2.30 -0.66 -20.83
CA VAL A 154 -3.51 -0.86 -21.65
C VAL A 154 -3.15 -1.11 -23.12
N ARG A 155 -2.22 -0.34 -23.69
CA ARG A 155 -1.74 -0.51 -25.07
C ARG A 155 -1.06 -1.87 -25.26
N ALA A 156 -0.24 -2.30 -24.29
CA ALA A 156 0.44 -3.59 -24.32
C ALA A 156 -0.54 -4.77 -24.22
N VAL A 157 -1.59 -4.66 -23.40
CA VAL A 157 -2.66 -5.68 -23.34
C VAL A 157 -3.45 -5.71 -24.65
N ARG A 158 -3.82 -4.54 -25.20
CA ARG A 158 -4.52 -4.44 -26.50
C ARG A 158 -3.73 -5.11 -27.62
N ALA A 159 -2.44 -4.83 -27.71
CA ALA A 159 -1.56 -5.42 -28.73
C ALA A 159 -1.48 -6.96 -28.67
N ARG A 160 -1.77 -7.55 -27.50
CA ARG A 160 -1.69 -8.99 -27.25
C ARG A 160 -3.03 -9.72 -27.34
N ARG A 161 -4.15 -9.01 -27.52
CA ARG A 161 -5.50 -9.58 -27.62
C ARG A 161 -6.11 -9.32 -28.98
N SER A 162 -6.41 -10.39 -29.72
CA SER A 162 -7.12 -10.34 -31.00
C SER A 162 -8.61 -10.05 -30.84
N ASP A 163 -9.20 -10.33 -29.67
CA ASP A 163 -10.64 -10.16 -29.37
C ASP A 163 -10.97 -8.80 -28.72
N TRP A 164 -10.07 -7.82 -28.86
CA TRP A 164 -10.20 -6.52 -28.22
C TRP A 164 -11.42 -5.74 -28.73
N VAL A 165 -12.18 -5.17 -27.80
CA VAL A 165 -13.34 -4.32 -28.11
C VAL A 165 -13.04 -2.90 -27.70
N ASP A 166 -12.96 -2.00 -28.69
CA ASP A 166 -12.82 -0.56 -28.51
C ASP A 166 -14.17 0.03 -28.06
N VAL A 167 -14.49 -0.13 -26.78
CA VAL A 167 -15.59 0.61 -26.14
C VAL A 167 -15.00 1.92 -25.60
N TRP A 168 -15.27 3.01 -26.30
CA TRP A 168 -14.90 4.39 -25.95
C TRP A 168 -15.86 5.00 -24.92
#